data_AF-A0A1L9SFJ3-F1
#
_entry.id   AF-A0A1L9SFJ3-F1
#
_cell.length_a   1.000
_cell.length_b   1.000
_cell.length_c   1.000
_cell.angle_alpha   90.00
_cell.angle_beta   90.00
_cell.angle_gamma   90.00
#
_symmetry.space_group_name_H-M   'P 1'
#
loop_
_entity.id
_entity.type
_entity.pdbx_description
1 polymer ?
#
loop_
_entity_poly.entity_id
_entity_poly.type
_entity_poly.pdbx_seq_one_letter_code
_entity_poly.pdbx_strand_id
1 'polypeptide(L)'
;MDLIPLTLNRQLQEARDTSDDWTGVTDQTERRRRQTRLNVRAHRKRKTHPPCSCSSDEHLPTLLAAATHQISLSADHLIPLVRYNLSRAWLTNTRLVSGMNDTPTLLPPSLQPTPLQKSTRHPAWVDIYPSPVMRDNIILSFRTTDASALCARFSAEILSDEVGILVWGDPWDIGAYEVTESFLRRWAFLFRGEPAIIEGSNRWRELRGEPPLPGYLYSLIG
;
A
#
# COMPACT_ATOMS: atom_id res chain seq x y z
N MET A 1 -0.15 -22.48 -36.45
CA MET A 1 -0.59 -21.55 -35.38
C MET A 1 -0.38 -22.30 -34.08
N ASP A 2 0.78 -22.10 -33.47
CA ASP A 2 1.23 -22.95 -32.38
C ASP A 2 0.55 -22.53 -31.07
N LEU A 3 -0.14 -23.50 -30.45
CA LEU A 3 -0.79 -23.34 -29.16
C LEU A 3 0.28 -23.08 -28.10
N ILE A 4 0.27 -21.86 -27.53
CA ILE A 4 1.14 -21.50 -26.41
C ILE A 4 0.79 -22.40 -25.22
N PRO A 5 1.75 -23.13 -24.62
CA PRO A 5 1.47 -23.96 -23.46
C PRO A 5 0.88 -23.12 -22.31
N LEU A 6 -0.26 -23.56 -21.77
CA LEU A 6 -1.00 -22.92 -20.67
C LEU A 6 -0.15 -22.66 -19.41
N THR A 7 1.02 -23.27 -19.31
CA THR A 7 1.97 -23.14 -18.21
C THR A 7 2.69 -21.79 -18.14
N LEU A 8 2.69 -21.00 -19.22
CA LEU A 8 3.39 -19.69 -19.25
C LEU A 8 2.51 -18.53 -18.73
N ASN A 9 1.18 -18.67 -18.73
CA ASN A 9 0.29 -17.60 -18.29
C ASN A 9 -0.01 -17.72 -16.78
N ARG A 10 0.62 -16.85 -15.98
CA ARG A 10 0.43 -16.77 -14.52
C ARG A 10 -1.03 -16.56 -14.11
N GLN A 11 -1.87 -16.02 -14.99
CA GLN A 11 -3.31 -15.79 -14.77
C GLN A 11 -4.16 -17.07 -14.91
N LEU A 12 -3.61 -18.14 -15.48
CA LEU A 12 -4.26 -19.45 -15.65
C LEU A 12 -3.71 -20.50 -14.68
N GLN A 13 -2.95 -20.12 -13.66
CA GLN A 13 -2.33 -21.04 -12.70
C GLN A 13 -3.32 -21.98 -11.99
N GLU A 14 -4.59 -21.57 -11.87
CA GLU A 14 -5.65 -22.36 -11.23
C GLU A 14 -6.66 -22.93 -12.27
N ALA A 15 -6.35 -22.82 -13.57
CA ALA A 15 -7.14 -23.40 -14.65
C ALA A 15 -6.95 -24.92 -14.64
N ARG A 16 -8.07 -25.65 -14.75
CA ARG A 16 -8.05 -27.12 -14.76
C ARG A 16 -8.12 -27.68 -16.17
N ASP A 17 -8.73 -26.93 -17.07
CA ASP A 17 -8.92 -27.28 -18.47
C ASP A 17 -9.08 -26.01 -19.32
N THR A 18 -9.29 -26.20 -20.62
CA THR A 18 -9.44 -25.13 -21.61
C THR A 18 -10.73 -24.32 -21.45
N SER A 19 -11.72 -24.79 -20.68
CA SER A 19 -12.94 -24.04 -20.40
C SER A 19 -12.72 -22.92 -19.38
N ASP A 20 -11.65 -23.01 -18.59
CA ASP A 20 -11.20 -21.97 -17.66
C ASP A 20 -10.28 -20.93 -18.32
N ASP A 21 -9.80 -21.22 -19.52
CA ASP A 21 -9.05 -20.26 -20.32
C ASP A 21 -10.00 -19.18 -20.84
N TRP A 22 -9.75 -17.95 -20.38
CA TRP A 22 -10.49 -16.77 -20.79
C TRP A 22 -9.72 -15.97 -21.86
N THR A 23 -8.49 -16.37 -22.21
CA THR A 23 -7.71 -15.72 -23.27
C THR A 23 -8.40 -15.94 -24.61
N GLY A 24 -8.59 -14.86 -25.38
CA GLY A 24 -9.32 -14.89 -26.65
C GLY A 24 -10.86 -14.86 -26.55
N VAL A 25 -11.47 -14.92 -25.36
CA VAL A 25 -12.93 -14.76 -25.20
C VAL A 25 -13.32 -13.30 -25.35
N THR A 26 -14.05 -12.92 -26.40
CA THR A 26 -14.48 -11.54 -26.67
C THR A 26 -15.73 -11.12 -25.90
N ASP A 27 -16.60 -12.06 -25.51
CA ASP A 27 -17.77 -11.82 -24.67
C ASP A 27 -17.36 -11.47 -23.23
N GLN A 28 -17.73 -10.27 -22.78
CA GLN A 28 -17.40 -9.73 -21.47
C GLN A 28 -18.02 -10.55 -20.32
N THR A 29 -19.24 -11.07 -20.49
CA THR A 29 -19.95 -11.82 -19.46
C THR A 29 -19.33 -13.19 -19.27
N GLU A 30 -18.99 -13.86 -20.36
CA GLU A 30 -18.35 -15.17 -20.34
C GLU A 30 -16.91 -15.08 -19.82
N ARG A 31 -16.16 -14.05 -20.23
CA ARG A 31 -14.83 -13.77 -19.68
C ARG A 31 -14.88 -13.57 -18.16
N ARG A 32 -15.83 -12.78 -17.65
CA ARG A 32 -16.00 -12.53 -16.22
C ARG A 32 -16.32 -13.82 -15.45
N ARG A 33 -17.20 -14.68 -15.97
CA ARG A 33 -17.53 -15.98 -15.34
C ARG A 33 -16.30 -16.85 -15.16
N ARG A 34 -15.49 -17.03 -16.21
CA ARG A 34 -14.27 -17.86 -16.18
C ARG A 34 -13.26 -17.33 -15.18
N GLN A 35 -13.06 -16.02 -15.18
CA GLN A 35 -12.17 -15.34 -14.24
C GLN A 35 -12.61 -15.46 -12.78
N THR A 36 -13.91 -15.31 -12.49
CA THR A 36 -14.45 -15.51 -11.14
C THR A 36 -14.23 -16.93 -10.65
N ARG A 37 -14.37 -17.96 -11.51
CA ARG A 37 -14.07 -19.35 -11.13
C ARG A 37 -12.62 -19.53 -10.70
N LEU A 38 -11.67 -18.92 -11.42
CA LEU A 38 -10.24 -18.95 -11.07
C LEU A 38 -9.96 -18.24 -9.74
N ASN A 39 -10.54 -17.06 -9.53
CA ASN A 39 -10.35 -16.28 -8.29
C ASN A 39 -10.89 -17.03 -7.06
N VAL A 40 -12.05 -17.67 -7.18
CA VAL A 40 -12.63 -18.50 -6.12
C VAL A 40 -11.71 -19.67 -5.76
N ARG A 41 -11.04 -20.30 -6.73
CA ARG A 41 -10.10 -21.40 -6.49
C ARG A 41 -8.82 -20.92 -5.82
N ALA A 42 -8.22 -19.84 -6.32
CA ALA A 42 -7.05 -19.21 -5.71
C ALA A 42 -7.32 -18.82 -4.24
N HIS A 43 -8.51 -18.29 -3.97
CA HIS A 43 -8.94 -17.93 -2.61
C HIS A 43 -9.06 -19.15 -1.69
N ARG A 44 -9.70 -20.22 -2.15
CA ARG A 44 -9.80 -21.48 -1.39
C ARG A 44 -8.43 -22.05 -1.06
N LYS A 45 -7.49 -22.00 -2.01
CA LYS A 45 -6.11 -22.47 -1.85
C LYS A 45 -5.33 -21.68 -0.78
N ARG A 46 -5.50 -20.35 -0.75
CA ARG A 46 -4.91 -19.48 0.31
C ARG A 46 -5.50 -19.77 1.69
N LYS A 47 -6.78 -20.16 1.77
CA LYS A 47 -7.42 -20.57 3.03
C LYS A 47 -6.98 -21.94 3.52
N THR A 48 -6.67 -22.88 2.62
CA THR A 48 -6.20 -24.23 2.99
C THR A 48 -4.71 -24.27 3.32
N HIS A 49 -3.92 -23.33 2.80
CA HIS A 49 -2.50 -23.16 3.12
C HIS A 49 -2.24 -21.72 3.59
N PRO A 50 -2.50 -21.40 4.88
CA PRO A 50 -2.09 -20.13 5.43
C PRO A 50 -0.56 -20.00 5.35
N PRO A 51 0.00 -18.83 5.00
CA PRO A 51 1.44 -18.63 4.95
C PRO A 51 2.05 -18.89 6.33
N CYS A 52 3.11 -19.70 6.38
CA CYS A 52 3.86 -20.00 7.60
C CYS A 52 4.28 -18.71 8.31
N SER A 53 3.90 -18.60 9.59
CA SER A 53 4.38 -17.56 10.49
C SER A 53 5.77 -17.92 11.01
N CYS A 54 6.82 -17.31 10.46
CA CYS A 54 7.97 -16.71 11.16
C CYS A 54 9.23 -16.66 10.27
N SER A 55 9.84 -15.48 10.19
CA SER A 55 11.28 -15.31 10.38
C SER A 55 11.53 -13.86 10.77
N SER A 56 12.14 -13.71 11.93
CA SER A 56 12.74 -12.49 12.43
C SER A 56 13.91 -12.14 11.52
N ASP A 57 13.88 -10.95 10.90
CA ASP A 57 15.02 -10.05 10.70
C ASP A 57 14.69 -9.03 9.61
N GLU A 58 14.49 -7.80 10.07
CA GLU A 58 14.87 -6.54 9.43
C GLU A 58 14.38 -6.13 8.01
N HIS A 59 14.04 -4.84 7.95
CA HIS A 59 13.95 -3.97 6.77
C HIS A 59 12.65 -4.01 5.92
N LEU A 60 11.90 -2.90 5.99
CA LEU A 60 10.90 -2.45 4.98
C LEU A 60 11.34 -2.71 3.51
N PRO A 61 12.63 -2.62 3.14
CA PRO A 61 13.15 -3.13 1.87
C PRO A 61 12.70 -4.54 1.46
N THR A 62 12.57 -5.48 2.41
CA THR A 62 12.12 -6.85 2.13
C THR A 62 10.62 -6.91 1.86
N LEU A 63 9.81 -6.10 2.53
CA LEU A 63 8.37 -5.96 2.22
C LEU A 63 8.15 -5.32 0.85
N LEU A 64 9.00 -4.36 0.49
CA LEU A 64 9.00 -3.70 -0.82
C LEU A 64 9.48 -4.64 -1.94
N ALA A 65 10.47 -5.50 -1.69
CA ALA A 65 10.94 -6.54 -2.60
C ALA A 65 9.96 -7.73 -2.72
N ALA A 66 9.27 -8.08 -1.65
CA ALA A 66 8.20 -9.08 -1.65
C ALA A 66 6.98 -8.58 -2.44
N ALA A 67 6.67 -7.28 -2.35
CA ALA A 67 5.62 -6.64 -3.15
C ALA A 67 5.93 -6.66 -4.66
N THR A 68 7.21 -6.64 -5.06
CA THR A 68 7.60 -6.71 -6.48
C THR A 68 7.63 -8.14 -7.04
N HIS A 69 7.90 -9.16 -6.21
CA HIS A 69 8.04 -10.56 -6.69
C HIS A 69 6.73 -11.36 -6.78
N GLN A 70 5.60 -10.85 -6.27
CA GLN A 70 4.30 -11.55 -6.36
C GLN A 70 3.16 -10.73 -6.99
N ILE A 71 3.45 -9.90 -7.99
CA ILE A 71 2.40 -9.31 -8.82
C ILE A 71 1.98 -10.35 -9.89
N SER A 72 1.21 -11.35 -9.48
CA SER A 72 0.38 -12.12 -10.42
C SER A 72 -0.86 -11.29 -10.70
N LEU A 73 -0.88 -10.60 -11.84
CA LEU A 73 -1.99 -9.72 -12.22
C LEU A 73 -3.24 -10.56 -12.53
N SER A 74 -3.95 -11.08 -11.53
CA SER A 74 -5.32 -11.59 -11.71
C SER A 74 -6.31 -10.42 -11.88
N ALA A 75 -7.44 -10.68 -12.54
CA ALA A 75 -8.37 -9.66 -13.05
C ALA A 75 -9.10 -8.77 -12.03
N ASP A 76 -8.84 -8.93 -10.73
CA ASP A 76 -9.25 -7.96 -9.71
C ASP A 76 -8.18 -6.85 -9.60
N HIS A 77 -7.87 -6.17 -10.71
CA HIS A 77 -6.67 -5.33 -10.89
C HIS A 77 -6.60 -4.08 -10.00
N LEU A 78 -7.69 -3.67 -9.32
CA LEU A 78 -7.70 -2.47 -8.50
C LEU A 78 -6.89 -2.63 -7.21
N ILE A 79 -7.03 -3.73 -6.48
CA ILE A 79 -6.23 -3.98 -5.25
C ILE A 79 -4.73 -4.10 -5.57
N PRO A 80 -4.31 -4.87 -6.60
CA PRO A 80 -2.93 -4.89 -7.07
C PRO A 80 -2.41 -3.52 -7.52
N LEU A 81 -3.23 -2.71 -8.21
CA LEU A 81 -2.80 -1.38 -8.66
C LEU A 81 -2.62 -0.42 -7.49
N VAL A 82 -3.51 -0.44 -6.50
CA VAL A 82 -3.36 0.35 -5.26
C VAL A 82 -2.09 -0.06 -4.52
N ARG A 83 -1.85 -1.37 -4.36
CA ARG A 83 -0.60 -1.89 -3.76
C ARG A 83 0.63 -1.50 -4.56
N TYR A 84 0.54 -1.53 -5.89
CA TYR A 84 1.63 -1.10 -6.77
C TYR A 84 1.93 0.38 -6.60
N ASN A 85 0.92 1.26 -6.60
CA ASN A 85 1.12 2.70 -6.43
C ASN A 85 1.73 3.04 -5.07
N LEU A 86 1.26 2.40 -4.00
CA LEU A 86 1.84 2.58 -2.67
C LEU A 86 3.29 2.07 -2.60
N SER A 87 3.57 0.89 -3.17
CA SER A 87 4.93 0.34 -3.25
C SER A 87 5.86 1.27 -4.04
N ARG A 88 5.39 1.78 -5.19
CA ARG A 88 6.15 2.71 -6.02
C ARG A 88 6.45 4.02 -5.29
N ALA A 89 5.48 4.51 -4.51
CA ALA A 89 5.64 5.71 -3.69
C ALA A 89 6.71 5.52 -2.61
N TRP A 90 6.65 4.41 -1.88
CA TRP A 90 7.62 4.09 -0.83
C TRP A 90 9.03 3.89 -1.37
N LEU A 91 9.17 3.22 -2.52
CA LEU A 91 10.46 3.05 -3.17
C LEU A 91 11.07 4.40 -3.57
N THR A 92 10.24 5.30 -4.11
CA THR A 92 10.68 6.63 -4.51
C THR A 92 11.17 7.44 -3.30
N ASN A 93 10.40 7.50 -2.22
CA ASN A 93 10.80 8.21 -1.00
C ASN A 93 12.05 7.57 -0.37
N THR A 94 12.16 6.24 -0.38
CA THR A 94 13.36 5.54 0.11
C THR A 94 14.61 5.97 -0.65
N ARG A 95 14.55 6.03 -1.98
CA ARG A 95 15.68 6.47 -2.81
C ARG A 95 16.04 7.93 -2.57
N LEU A 96 15.04 8.80 -2.43
CA LEU A 96 15.24 10.21 -2.12
C LEU A 96 15.98 10.39 -0.80
N VAL A 97 15.44 9.82 0.29
CA VAL A 97 16.00 9.96 1.64
C VAL A 97 17.38 9.31 1.75
N SER A 98 17.60 8.19 1.08
CA SER A 98 18.87 7.47 1.11
C SER A 98 19.94 8.08 0.19
N GLY A 99 19.60 9.10 -0.60
CA GLY A 99 20.51 9.69 -1.59
C GLY A 99 20.89 8.73 -2.73
N MET A 100 20.09 7.69 -2.97
CA MET A 100 20.33 6.68 -4.02
C MET A 100 19.83 7.13 -5.41
N ASN A 101 19.62 8.43 -5.62
CA ASN A 101 19.25 8.97 -6.92
C ASN A 101 20.51 9.28 -7.73
N ASP A 102 20.56 8.83 -8.98
CA ASP A 102 21.66 9.10 -9.91
C ASP A 102 21.85 10.60 -10.24
N THR A 103 20.89 11.44 -9.83
CA THR A 103 20.95 12.90 -9.96
C THR A 103 20.81 13.58 -8.59
N PRO A 104 21.64 14.58 -8.27
CA PRO A 104 21.54 15.33 -7.02
C PRO A 104 20.34 16.27 -7.06
N THR A 105 19.16 15.73 -6.74
CA THR A 105 17.95 16.52 -6.48
C THR A 105 17.91 16.91 -5.00
N LEU A 106 17.65 18.19 -4.71
CA LEU A 106 17.33 18.63 -3.36
C LEU A 106 16.11 17.85 -2.84
N LEU A 107 16.16 17.42 -1.58
CA LEU A 107 15.03 16.72 -0.96
C LEU A 107 13.78 17.62 -0.96
N PRO A 108 12.61 17.08 -1.36
CA PRO A 108 11.34 17.77 -1.22
C PRO A 108 11.16 18.29 0.21
N PRO A 109 10.61 19.50 0.43
CA PRO A 109 10.47 20.10 1.76
C PRO A 109 9.80 19.17 2.79
N SER A 110 8.79 18.42 2.35
CA SER A 110 8.04 17.46 3.18
C SER A 110 8.85 16.24 3.62
N LEU A 111 9.97 15.93 2.95
CA LEU A 111 10.90 14.84 3.30
C LEU A 111 12.17 15.34 4.02
N GLN A 112 12.32 16.65 4.22
CA GLN A 112 13.47 17.16 4.98
C GLN A 112 13.36 16.74 6.46
N PRO A 113 14.48 16.47 7.16
CA PRO A 113 14.45 16.07 8.57
C PRO A 113 13.93 17.19 9.47
N THR A 114 12.96 16.87 10.33
CA THR A 114 12.42 17.80 11.34
C THR A 114 13.43 18.04 12.47
N PRO A 115 13.25 19.09 13.31
CA PRO A 115 14.04 19.26 14.52
C PRO A 115 13.95 18.06 15.48
N LEU A 116 12.78 17.43 15.60
CA LEU A 116 12.59 16.25 16.45
C LEU A 116 13.40 15.07 15.92
N GLN A 117 13.35 14.81 14.61
CA GLN A 117 14.15 13.77 13.96
C GLN A 117 15.65 13.97 14.15
N LYS A 118 16.14 15.20 14.05
CA LYS A 118 17.58 15.52 14.25
C LYS A 118 18.03 15.34 15.69
N SER A 119 17.12 15.47 16.66
CA SER A 119 17.42 15.39 18.09
C SER A 119 17.11 14.03 18.72
N THR A 120 16.40 13.16 18.01
CA THR A 120 15.89 11.89 18.54
C THR A 120 16.33 10.72 17.67
N ARG A 121 16.96 9.71 18.27
CA ARG A 121 17.26 8.45 17.56
C ARG A 121 15.95 7.77 17.16
N HIS A 122 15.81 7.45 15.88
CA HIS A 122 14.64 6.75 15.34
C HIS A 122 15.06 5.81 14.20
N PRO A 123 14.24 4.80 13.85
CA PRO A 123 14.53 3.94 12.71
C PRO A 123 14.41 4.67 11.37
N ALA A 124 15.29 4.34 10.42
CA ALA A 124 15.32 4.98 9.08
C ALA A 124 14.01 4.85 8.29
N TRP A 125 13.18 3.85 8.59
CA TRP A 125 11.89 3.68 7.92
C TRP A 125 10.92 4.84 8.19
N VAL A 126 11.10 5.59 9.29
CA VAL A 126 10.26 6.76 9.61
C VAL A 126 10.46 7.87 8.58
N ASP A 127 11.67 8.02 8.05
CA ASP A 127 11.98 9.09 7.09
C ASP A 127 11.26 8.95 5.74
N ILE A 128 10.70 7.77 5.44
CA ILE A 128 10.00 7.48 4.18
C ILE A 128 8.62 8.17 4.11
N TYR A 129 8.03 8.57 5.26
CA TYR A 129 6.69 9.14 5.29
C TYR A 129 6.65 10.61 4.84
N PRO A 130 5.67 10.99 4.01
CA PRO A 130 5.66 12.28 3.31
C PRO A 130 5.09 13.45 4.10
N SER A 131 4.91 13.30 5.42
CA SER A 131 4.47 14.38 6.29
C SER A 131 5.47 14.54 7.44
N PRO A 132 6.02 15.75 7.68
CA PRO A 132 6.84 16.01 8.85
C PRO A 132 6.06 15.81 10.15
N VAL A 133 4.77 16.19 10.18
CA VAL A 133 3.90 16.01 11.34
C VAL A 133 3.70 14.53 11.66
N MET A 134 3.42 13.72 10.63
CA MET A 134 3.25 12.27 10.79
C MET A 134 4.54 11.61 11.30
N ARG A 135 5.69 11.99 10.76
CA ARG A 135 7.00 11.49 11.22
C ARG A 135 7.25 11.80 12.68
N ASP A 136 6.97 13.03 13.10
CA ASP A 136 7.11 13.43 14.50
C ASP A 136 6.15 12.65 15.41
N ASN A 137 4.90 12.45 14.99
CA ASN A 137 3.93 11.63 15.73
C ASN A 137 4.38 10.16 15.85
N ILE A 138 4.96 9.59 14.80
CA ILE A 138 5.55 8.24 14.84
C ILE A 138 6.66 8.18 15.90
N ILE A 139 7.58 9.15 15.88
CA ILE A 139 8.69 9.20 16.84
C ILE A 139 8.18 9.33 18.28
N LEU A 140 7.19 10.18 18.50
CA LEU A 140 6.58 10.36 19.82
C LEU A 140 5.87 9.10 20.30
N SER A 141 5.28 8.31 19.40
CA SER A 141 4.62 7.05 19.75
C SER A 141 5.60 6.00 20.28
N PHE A 142 6.90 6.10 19.95
CA PHE A 142 7.92 5.17 20.47
C PHE A 142 8.14 5.26 21.98
N ARG A 143 7.62 6.31 22.63
CA ARG A 143 7.63 6.43 24.09
C ARG A 143 6.77 5.36 24.78
N THR A 144 5.76 4.85 24.08
CA THR A 144 4.77 3.91 24.62
C THR A 144 4.67 2.62 23.81
N THR A 145 5.32 2.54 22.66
CA THR A 145 5.19 1.41 21.74
C THR A 145 6.54 1.09 21.11
N ASP A 146 6.91 -0.18 21.09
CA ASP A 146 8.14 -0.60 20.41
C ASP A 146 8.09 -0.27 18.91
N ALA A 147 9.22 0.21 18.37
CA ALA A 147 9.27 0.70 17.00
C ALA A 147 9.09 -0.42 15.96
N SER A 148 9.64 -1.61 16.23
CA SER A 148 9.49 -2.77 15.36
C SER A 148 8.07 -3.31 15.40
N ALA A 149 7.44 -3.35 16.58
CA ALA A 149 6.04 -3.73 16.74
C ALA A 149 5.09 -2.76 16.02
N LEU A 150 5.32 -1.45 16.11
CA LEU A 150 4.55 -0.44 15.38
C LEU A 150 4.67 -0.64 13.87
N CYS A 151 5.91 -0.80 13.38
CA CYS A 151 6.21 -1.04 11.99
C CYS A 151 5.51 -2.29 11.46
N ALA A 152 5.58 -3.41 12.18
CA ALA A 152 4.95 -4.66 11.80
C ALA A 152 3.42 -4.53 11.73
N ARG A 153 2.79 -3.90 12.74
CA ARG A 153 1.34 -3.70 12.78
C ARG A 153 0.85 -2.79 11.65
N PHE A 154 1.57 -1.69 11.39
CA PHE A 154 1.22 -0.74 10.34
C PHE A 154 1.39 -1.35 8.95
N SER A 155 2.49 -2.09 8.73
CA SER A 155 2.76 -2.78 7.47
C SER A 155 1.74 -3.89 7.19
N ALA A 156 1.36 -4.67 8.22
CA ALA A 156 0.35 -5.72 8.08
C ALA A 156 -1.02 -5.16 7.67
N GLU A 157 -1.40 -4.02 8.23
CA GLU A 157 -2.65 -3.32 7.89
C GLU A 157 -2.64 -2.86 6.42
N ILE A 158 -1.55 -2.23 6.00
CA ILE A 158 -1.39 -1.72 4.63
C ILE A 158 -1.35 -2.84 3.59
N LEU A 159 -0.76 -3.98 3.96
CA LEU A 159 -0.67 -5.16 3.08
C LEU A 159 -1.90 -6.06 3.16
N SER A 160 -2.88 -5.72 4.01
CA SER A 160 -4.12 -6.48 4.13
C SER A 160 -4.95 -6.40 2.84
N ASP A 161 -5.97 -7.25 2.73
CA ASP A 161 -6.92 -7.20 1.62
C ASP A 161 -7.93 -6.04 1.75
N GLU A 162 -7.94 -5.33 2.88
CA GLU A 162 -8.66 -4.08 3.05
C GLU A 162 -7.81 -2.91 2.52
N VAL A 163 -8.37 -2.10 1.61
CA VAL A 163 -7.70 -0.90 1.13
C VAL A 163 -7.67 0.14 2.26
N GLY A 164 -6.52 0.31 2.91
CA GLY A 164 -6.33 1.28 3.98
C GLY A 164 -5.83 2.64 3.49
N ILE A 165 -4.89 2.63 2.55
CA ILE A 165 -4.21 3.81 1.99
C ILE A 165 -4.16 3.69 0.47
N LEU A 166 -4.40 4.79 -0.23
CA LEU A 166 -4.21 4.95 -1.66
C LEU A 166 -3.26 6.13 -1.93
N VAL A 167 -2.51 6.05 -3.03
CA VAL A 167 -1.61 7.12 -3.49
C VAL A 167 -1.96 7.47 -4.92
N TRP A 168 -2.28 8.73 -5.14
CA TRP A 168 -2.82 9.26 -6.40
C TRP A 168 -1.83 10.15 -7.18
N GLY A 169 -0.77 10.61 -6.53
CA GLY A 169 0.18 11.57 -7.10
C GLY A 169 1.58 11.40 -6.53
N ASP A 170 2.28 12.52 -6.34
CA ASP A 170 3.67 12.52 -5.91
C ASP A 170 3.82 11.94 -4.49
N PRO A 171 4.81 11.08 -4.27
CA PRO A 171 4.91 10.30 -3.04
C PRO A 171 5.38 11.12 -1.84
N TRP A 172 5.90 12.34 -2.05
CA TRP A 172 6.26 13.29 -1.01
C TRP A 172 5.15 14.31 -0.71
N ASP A 173 4.02 14.28 -1.42
CA ASP A 173 2.86 15.14 -1.13
C ASP A 173 1.83 14.37 -0.30
N ILE A 174 1.63 14.75 0.97
CA ILE A 174 0.61 14.13 1.83
C ILE A 174 -0.81 14.29 1.26
N GLY A 175 -1.10 15.35 0.51
CA GLY A 175 -2.38 15.55 -0.15
C GLY A 175 -2.62 14.57 -1.30
N ALA A 176 -1.57 13.94 -1.83
CA ALA A 176 -1.69 12.88 -2.82
C ALA A 176 -2.15 11.54 -2.22
N TYR A 177 -2.21 11.44 -0.89
CA TYR A 177 -2.66 10.24 -0.18
C TYR A 177 -4.15 10.34 0.15
N GLU A 178 -4.82 9.20 0.02
CA GLU A 178 -6.18 9.01 0.50
C GLU A 178 -6.19 7.85 1.49
N VAL A 179 -6.92 8.02 2.60
CA VAL A 179 -7.12 6.96 3.60
C VAL A 179 -8.60 6.59 3.70
N THR A 180 -8.88 5.34 4.07
CA THR A 180 -10.25 4.92 4.40
C THR A 180 -10.63 5.33 5.81
N GLU A 181 -11.94 5.44 6.08
CA GLU A 181 -12.46 5.74 7.42
C GLU A 181 -11.96 4.72 8.46
N SER A 182 -12.01 3.42 8.14
CA SER A 182 -11.56 2.34 9.03
C SER A 182 -10.07 2.45 9.34
N PHE A 183 -9.26 2.81 8.35
CA PHE A 183 -7.84 3.05 8.52
C PHE A 183 -7.59 4.26 9.41
N LEU A 184 -8.17 5.41 9.09
CA LEU A 184 -7.94 6.64 9.83
C LEU A 184 -8.41 6.52 11.28
N ARG A 185 -9.55 5.86 11.54
CA ARG A 185 -10.03 5.62 12.91
C ARG A 185 -9.02 4.84 13.76
N ARG A 186 -8.32 3.87 13.19
CA ARG A 186 -7.30 3.06 13.89
C ARG A 186 -5.98 3.81 14.07
N TRP A 187 -5.61 4.64 13.10
CA TRP A 187 -4.29 5.25 13.01
C TRP A 187 -4.27 6.77 13.23
N ALA A 188 -5.38 7.38 13.64
CA ALA A 188 -5.53 8.82 13.80
C ALA A 188 -4.44 9.47 14.66
N PHE A 189 -3.92 8.76 15.66
CA PHE A 189 -2.82 9.25 16.50
C PHE A 189 -1.54 9.58 15.72
N LEU A 190 -1.31 8.94 14.55
CA LEU A 190 -0.19 9.26 13.66
C LEU A 190 -0.44 10.53 12.85
N PHE A 191 -1.70 10.96 12.70
CA PHE A 191 -2.10 12.09 11.87
C PHE A 191 -2.56 13.30 12.69
N ARG A 192 -2.33 13.33 14.01
CA ARG A 192 -2.67 14.49 14.84
C ARG A 192 -1.96 15.75 14.35
N GLY A 193 -2.71 16.82 14.16
CA GLY A 193 -2.21 18.08 13.59
C GLY A 193 -1.96 18.05 12.08
N GLU A 194 -2.41 17.02 11.35
CA GLU A 194 -2.21 16.87 9.90
C GLU A 194 -3.54 16.91 9.13
N PRO A 195 -4.18 18.08 8.96
CA PRO A 195 -5.48 18.19 8.29
C PRO A 195 -5.41 17.78 6.81
N ALA A 196 -4.24 17.91 6.17
CA ALA A 196 -4.08 17.64 4.75
C ALA A 196 -4.37 16.18 4.38
N ILE A 197 -4.28 15.22 5.32
CA ILE A 197 -4.67 13.83 5.05
C ILE A 197 -6.17 13.68 4.83
N ILE A 198 -7.01 14.43 5.56
CA ILE A 198 -8.47 14.41 5.39
C ILE A 198 -8.85 15.25 4.16
N GLU A 199 -8.23 16.42 3.99
CA GLU A 199 -8.47 17.28 2.82
C GLU A 199 -8.12 16.57 1.51
N GLY A 200 -6.94 15.97 1.44
CA GLY A 200 -6.50 15.15 0.31
C GLY A 200 -7.44 13.98 0.07
N SER A 201 -7.78 13.24 1.14
CA SER A 201 -8.74 12.14 1.08
C SER A 201 -10.10 12.53 0.52
N ASN A 202 -10.63 13.69 0.92
CA ASN A 202 -11.93 14.17 0.46
C ASN A 202 -11.88 14.69 -0.97
N ARG A 203 -10.79 15.36 -1.37
CA ARG A 203 -10.55 15.78 -2.76
C ARG A 203 -10.58 14.59 -3.73
N TRP A 204 -9.89 13.50 -3.40
CA TRP A 204 -9.87 12.30 -4.26
C TRP A 204 -11.21 11.57 -4.29
N ARG A 205 -11.93 11.52 -3.16
CA ARG A 205 -13.30 10.98 -3.08
C ARG A 205 -14.28 11.79 -3.94
N GLU A 206 -14.25 13.11 -3.85
CA GLU A 206 -15.10 14.01 -4.62
C GLU A 206 -14.93 13.81 -6.12
N LEU A 207 -13.69 13.69 -6.61
CA LEU A 207 -13.38 13.42 -8.02
C LEU A 207 -13.99 12.10 -8.54
N ARG A 208 -14.33 11.18 -7.65
CA ARG A 208 -14.97 9.89 -7.98
C ARG A 208 -16.47 9.85 -7.65
N GLY A 209 -17.03 10.93 -7.11
CA GLY A 209 -18.42 10.98 -6.64
C GLY A 209 -18.66 10.19 -5.35
N GLU A 210 -17.62 9.94 -4.54
CA GLU A 210 -17.72 9.30 -3.23
C GLU A 210 -18.03 10.34 -2.14
N PRO A 211 -18.78 9.97 -1.08
CA PRO A 211 -19.05 10.89 0.03
C PRO A 211 -17.76 11.22 0.79
N PRO A 212 -17.66 12.43 1.39
CA PRO A 212 -16.52 12.79 2.21
C PRO A 212 -16.39 11.90 3.45
N LEU A 213 -15.19 11.85 4.01
CA LEU A 213 -14.92 11.22 5.31
C LEU A 213 -15.82 11.83 6.41
N PRO A 214 -16.36 11.01 7.34
CA PRO A 214 -17.23 11.50 8.39
C PRO A 214 -16.60 12.59 9.27
N GLY A 215 -17.40 13.58 9.68
CA GLY A 215 -16.96 14.73 10.46
C GLY A 215 -16.28 14.40 11.80
N TYR A 216 -16.62 13.26 12.42
CA TYR A 216 -15.98 12.84 13.67
C TYR A 216 -14.49 12.49 13.51
N LEU A 217 -14.02 12.21 12.28
CA LEU A 217 -12.60 11.92 12.05
C LEU A 217 -11.72 13.17 12.20
N TYR A 218 -12.28 14.36 11.97
CA TYR A 218 -11.57 15.63 12.17
C TYR A 218 -11.19 15.84 13.63
N SER A 219 -12.02 15.42 14.59
CA SER A 219 -11.70 15.52 16.02
C SER A 219 -10.68 14.49 16.50
N LEU A 220 -10.50 13.38 15.77
CA LEU A 220 -9.47 12.39 16.12
C LEU A 220 -8.06 12.85 15.73
N ILE A 221 -7.96 13.68 14.70
CA ILE A 221 -6.69 14.22 14.19
C ILE A 221 -6.46 15.69 14.54
N GLY A 222 -7.44 16.36 15.15
CA GLY A 222 -7.33 17.73 15.64
C GLY A 222 -6.38 17.89 16.81
#